data_AF-A0A8T4SZG9-F1
#
_entry.id   AF-A0A8T4SZG9-F1
#
_cell.length_a   1.000
_cell.length_b   1.000
_cell.length_c   1.000
_cell.angle_alpha   90.00
_cell.angle_beta   90.00
_cell.angle_gamma   90.00
#
_symmetry.space_group_name_H-M   'P 1'
#
loop_
_entity.id
_entity.type
_entity.pdbx_description
1 polymer ?
#
loop_
_entity_poly.entity_id
_entity_poly.type
_entity_poly.pdbx_seq_one_letter_code
_entity_poly.pdbx_strand_id
1 'polypeptide(L)'
;MKDYHSIIVNVSQKDKSIFDKLKILGQKKSWGWILYKIEIKPGEIKQKIKEIQENMTEGFYFHFYRNNELIVVFNKKVLCKD
;
A
#
# COMPACT_ATOMS: atom_id res chain seq x y z
N MET A 1 -5.29 3.01 16.21
CA MET A 1 -4.53 1.89 15.59
C MET A 1 -3.04 2.17 15.72
N LYS A 2 -2.23 1.17 16.09
CA LYS A 2 -0.78 1.38 16.33
C LYS A 2 0.05 1.34 15.06
N ASP A 3 -0.41 0.58 14.07
CA ASP A 3 0.28 0.35 12.80
C ASP A 3 -0.42 1.05 11.64
N TYR A 4 0.30 1.20 10.52
CA TYR A 4 -0.25 1.73 9.28
C TYR A 4 -1.04 0.64 8.55
N HIS A 5 -2.16 1.04 7.96
CA HIS A 5 -2.95 0.15 7.11
C HIS A 5 -3.12 0.75 5.73
N SER A 6 -3.21 -0.12 4.72
CA SER A 6 -3.47 0.28 3.34
C SER A 6 -4.37 -0.74 2.65
N ILE A 7 -5.03 -0.30 1.59
CA ILE A 7 -5.68 -1.16 0.62
C ILE A 7 -4.91 -1.03 -0.69
N ILE A 8 -4.38 -2.15 -1.18
CA ILE A 8 -3.65 -2.22 -2.44
C ILE A 8 -4.41 -3.14 -3.39
N VAL A 9 -4.69 -2.65 -4.59
CA VAL A 9 -5.31 -3.47 -5.64
C VAL A 9 -4.22 -4.25 -6.39
N ASN A 10 -4.43 -5.54 -6.67
CA ASN A 10 -3.46 -6.38 -7.36
C ASN A 10 -2.96 -5.76 -8.67
N VAL A 11 -3.84 -5.17 -9.48
CA VAL A 11 -3.48 -4.57 -10.77
C VAL A 11 -2.58 -3.33 -10.67
N SER A 12 -2.46 -2.71 -9.50
CA SER A 12 -1.57 -1.55 -9.32
C SER A 12 -0.09 -1.92 -9.23
N GLN A 13 0.24 -3.20 -9.10
CA GLN A 13 1.60 -3.71 -8.92
C GLN A 13 2.07 -4.45 -10.17
N LYS A 14 3.27 -4.17 -10.68
CA LYS A 14 3.84 -4.85 -11.86
C LYS A 14 4.15 -6.31 -11.53
N ASP A 15 4.95 -6.53 -10.50
CA ASP A 15 5.23 -7.86 -9.94
C ASP A 15 4.28 -8.17 -8.77
N LYS A 16 3.55 -9.29 -8.85
CA LYS A 16 2.62 -9.72 -7.79
C LYS A 16 3.33 -10.37 -6.60
N SER A 17 4.60 -10.79 -6.74
CA SER A 17 5.38 -11.35 -5.64
C SER A 17 5.58 -10.36 -4.48
N ILE A 18 5.35 -9.05 -4.72
CA ILE A 18 5.38 -8.03 -3.67
C ILE A 18 4.42 -8.37 -2.52
N PHE A 19 3.28 -9.00 -2.82
CA PHE A 19 2.27 -9.35 -1.81
C PHE A 19 2.77 -10.42 -0.83
N ASP A 20 3.73 -11.27 -1.23
CA ASP A 20 4.35 -12.28 -0.36
C ASP A 20 5.27 -11.63 0.69
N LYS A 21 5.69 -10.37 0.46
CA LYS A 21 6.56 -9.58 1.35
C LYS A 21 5.79 -8.64 2.27
N LEU A 22 4.46 -8.73 2.27
CA LEU A 22 3.56 -7.86 3.03
C LEU A 22 2.75 -8.68 4.03
N LYS A 23 2.49 -8.08 5.19
CA LYS A 23 1.55 -8.66 6.15
C LYS A 23 0.11 -8.38 5.68
N ILE A 24 -0.49 -9.36 5.01
CA ILE A 24 -1.88 -9.29 4.56
C ILE A 24 -2.82 -9.58 5.74
N LEU A 25 -3.70 -8.64 6.05
CA LEU A 25 -4.74 -8.79 7.07
C LEU A 25 -6.05 -9.32 6.49
N GLY A 26 -6.25 -9.17 5.19
CA GLY A 26 -7.45 -9.64 4.51
C GLY A 26 -7.40 -9.34 3.02
N GLN A 27 -8.27 -10.02 2.27
CA GLN A 27 -8.41 -9.82 0.84
C GLN A 27 -9.86 -9.85 0.41
N LYS A 28 -10.20 -9.07 -0.62
CA LYS A 28 -11.52 -9.10 -1.27
C LYS A 28 -11.34 -9.21 -2.78
N LYS A 29 -12.05 -10.14 -3.40
CA LYS A 29 -12.12 -10.27 -4.87
C LYS A 29 -13.33 -9.48 -5.39
N SER A 30 -13.15 -8.72 -6.46
CA SER A 30 -14.20 -7.90 -7.06
C SER A 30 -13.86 -7.61 -8.52
N TRP A 31 -14.75 -7.94 -9.47
CA TRP A 31 -14.59 -7.61 -10.91
C TRP A 31 -13.20 -7.92 -11.50
N GLY A 32 -12.62 -9.08 -11.15
CA GLY A 32 -11.29 -9.49 -11.62
C GLY A 32 -10.11 -8.87 -10.86
N TRP A 33 -10.38 -8.00 -9.89
CA TRP A 33 -9.37 -7.41 -9.00
C TRP A 33 -9.34 -8.12 -7.65
N ILE A 34 -8.18 -8.06 -7.01
CA ILE A 34 -7.98 -8.48 -5.63
C ILE A 34 -7.53 -7.27 -4.85
N LEU A 35 -8.30 -6.87 -3.84
CA LEU A 35 -7.96 -5.81 -2.91
C LEU A 35 -7.32 -6.45 -1.68
N TYR A 36 -6.06 -6.12 -1.40
CA TYR A 36 -5.32 -6.57 -0.23
C TYR A 36 -5.34 -5.50 0.84
N LYS A 37 -5.89 -5.82 2.01
CA LYS A 37 -5.69 -5.01 3.21
C LYS A 37 -4.37 -5.45 3.84
N ILE A 38 -3.44 -4.52 3.98
CA ILE A 38 -2.12 -4.78 4.56
C ILE A 38 -1.91 -4.00 5.86
N GLU A 39 -0.92 -4.44 6.63
CA GLU A 39 -0.41 -3.77 7.82
C GLU A 39 1.09 -3.54 7.69
N ILE A 40 1.57 -2.36 8.12
CA ILE A 40 2.98 -2.00 8.14
C ILE A 40 3.31 -1.32 9.47
N LYS A 41 4.39 -1.76 10.11
CA LYS A 41 4.87 -1.14 11.35
C LYS A 41 5.40 0.27 11.06
N PRO A 42 5.25 1.23 12.00
CA PRO A 42 5.76 2.59 11.82
C PRO A 42 7.25 2.69 11.46
N GLY A 43 8.09 1.79 11.99
CA GLY A 43 9.52 1.75 11.69
C GLY A 43 9.86 1.31 10.25
N GLU A 44 8.91 0.67 9.55
CA GLU A 44 9.12 0.08 8.22
C GLU A 44 8.48 0.93 7.11
N ILE A 45 7.66 1.93 7.46
CA ILE A 45 6.77 2.62 6.52
C ILE A 45 7.51 3.26 5.34
N LYS A 46 8.65 3.92 5.59
CA LYS A 46 9.43 4.56 4.52
C LYS A 46 9.98 3.55 3.52
N GLN A 47 10.54 2.45 4.01
CA GLN A 47 11.07 1.39 3.15
C GLN A 47 9.94 0.73 2.36
N LYS A 48 8.82 0.41 3.02
CA LYS A 48 7.68 -0.24 2.35
C LYS A 48 7.01 0.66 1.32
N ILE A 49 6.89 1.96 1.57
CA ILE A 49 6.43 2.93 0.57
C ILE A 49 7.32 2.83 -0.67
N LYS A 50 8.64 2.87 -0.50
CA LYS A 50 9.59 2.78 -1.62
C LYS A 50 9.41 1.46 -2.40
N GLU A 51 9.41 0.31 -1.73
CA GLU A 51 9.25 -1.01 -2.35
C GLU A 51 7.95 -1.11 -3.17
N ILE A 52 6.82 -0.66 -2.60
CA ILE A 52 5.50 -0.73 -3.25
C ILE A 52 5.41 0.31 -4.39
N GLN A 53 6.00 1.50 -4.22
CA GLN A 53 5.96 2.58 -5.19
C GLN A 53 6.80 2.27 -6.44
N GLU A 54 8.00 1.71 -6.27
CA GLU A 54 8.88 1.31 -7.38
C GLU A 54 8.26 0.22 -8.25
N ASN A 55 7.50 -0.69 -7.62
CA ASN A 55 6.76 -1.74 -8.30
C ASN A 55 5.41 -1.27 -8.87
N MET A 56 5.02 -0.01 -8.67
CA MET A 56 3.69 0.47 -9.06
C MET A 56 3.56 0.71 -10.57
N THR A 57 2.41 0.35 -11.13
CA THR A 57 1.96 0.72 -12.47
C THR A 57 1.53 2.19 -12.51
N GLU A 58 1.56 2.85 -13.68
CA GLU A 58 1.03 4.20 -13.83
C GLU A 58 -0.49 4.24 -13.64
N GLY A 59 -1.03 5.40 -13.26
CA GLY A 59 -2.48 5.61 -13.07
C GLY A 59 -3.05 5.14 -11.73
N PHE A 60 -2.21 4.61 -10.83
CA PHE A 60 -2.62 4.19 -9.49
C PHE A 60 -2.05 5.09 -8.38
N TYR A 61 -2.75 5.07 -7.25
CA TYR A 61 -2.25 5.58 -5.98
C TYR A 61 -2.66 4.60 -4.87
N PHE A 62 -1.99 4.69 -3.73
CA PHE A 62 -2.39 4.02 -2.50
C PHE A 62 -2.23 4.98 -1.33
N HIS A 63 -2.93 4.70 -0.24
CA HIS A 63 -2.83 5.50 0.97
C HIS A 63 -2.55 4.60 2.18
N PHE A 64 -1.70 5.08 3.08
CA PHE A 64 -1.50 4.51 4.40
C PHE A 64 -2.14 5.42 5.42
N TYR A 65 -2.89 4.83 6.34
CA TYR A 65 -3.51 5.58 7.44
C TYR A 65 -3.15 4.96 8.78
N ARG A 66 -2.89 5.84 9.76
CA ARG A 66 -2.61 5.47 11.15
C ARG A 66 -3.11 6.59 12.07
N ASN A 67 -4.17 6.32 12.83
CA ASN A 67 -4.83 7.35 13.65
C ASN A 67 -5.24 8.55 12.79
N ASN A 68 -4.63 9.72 13.00
CA ASN A 68 -4.89 10.95 12.24
C ASN A 68 -3.93 11.16 11.07
N GLU A 69 -2.88 10.34 10.97
CA GLU A 69 -1.89 10.45 9.91
C GLU A 69 -2.40 9.80 8.62
N LEU A 70 -2.17 10.47 7.51
CA LEU A 70 -2.47 9.99 6.16
C LEU A 70 -1.27 10.21 5.24
N ILE A 71 -0.78 9.14 4.64
CA ILE A 71 0.27 9.18 3.63
C ILE A 71 -0.34 8.71 2.31
N VAL A 72 -0.34 9.56 1.29
CA VAL A 72 -0.80 9.23 -0.07
C VAL A 72 0.41 9.07 -0.97
N VAL A 73 0.49 7.93 -1.65
CA VAL A 73 1.61 7.57 -2.52
C VAL A 73 1.12 7.46 -3.96
N PHE A 74 1.67 8.31 -4.81
CA PHE A 74 1.59 8.26 -6.26
C PHE A 74 2.90 7.72 -6.84
N ASN A 75 2.92 7.40 -8.14
CA ASN A 75 4.09 6.78 -8.78
C ASN A 75 5.38 7.58 -8.58
N LYS A 76 5.29 8.92 -8.62
CA LYS A 76 6.45 9.83 -8.52
C LYS A 76 6.35 10.83 -7.38
N LYS A 77 5.40 10.67 -6.46
CA LYS A 77 5.12 11.67 -5.43
C LYS A 77 4.55 11.02 -4.17
N VAL A 78 5.01 11.48 -3.01
CA VAL A 78 4.42 11.14 -1.71
C VAL A 78 3.87 12.43 -1.09
N LEU A 79 2.67 12.36 -0.54
CA LEU A 79 2.03 13.43 0.23
C LEU A 79 1.74 12.94 1.64
N CYS A 80 2.15 13.70 2.65
CA CYS A 80 1.89 13.40 4.06
C CYS A 80 0.98 14.46 4.66
N LYS A 81 0.02 14.02 5.48
CA LYS A 81 -0.79 14.87 6.34
C LYS A 81 -0.74 14.31 7.75
N ASP A 82 -0.34 15.16 8.68
CA ASP A 82 -0.26 14.90 10.11
C ASP A 82 -1.49 15.48 10.85
#